data_AF-A0A0S8AU73-F1
#
_entry.id   AF-A0A0S8AU73-F1
#
_cell.length_a   1.000
_cell.length_b   1.000
_cell.length_c   1.000
_cell.angle_alpha   90.00
_cell.angle_beta   90.00
_cell.angle_gamma   90.00
#
_symmetry.space_group_name_H-M   'P 1'
#
loop_
_entity.id
_entity.type
_entity.pdbx_description
1 polymer ?
#
loop_
_entity_poly.entity_id
_entity_poly.type
_entity_poly.pdbx_seq_one_letter_code
_entity_poly.pdbx_strand_id
1 'polypeptide(L)'
;VEQLQDSQEIALANGSDFFNYVFYMNGSRPPFDLVEVRQAIAKAIDTRSLVDIVFLGEGVELPLSWYHPDLPWAANIPHQYDPDGAMKLLDMARLVDSDGDGIREFEGQPTSYEVLCDVNNPVEIRSTELIIGWLEDVGIGASQNCLDIDTCRHRCQPKLSGH
;
A
#
# COMPACT_ATOMS: atom_id res chain seq x y z
N VAL A 1 -22.23 -8.62 -0.75
CA VAL A 1 -22.48 -9.84 -1.56
C VAL A 1 -23.61 -10.67 -0.98
N GLU A 2 -23.62 -10.94 0.34
CA GLU A 2 -24.69 -11.67 1.05
C GLU A 2 -26.13 -11.20 0.70
N GLN A 3 -26.38 -9.89 0.72
CA GLN A 3 -27.70 -9.32 0.37
C GLN A 3 -28.15 -9.60 -1.07
N LEU A 4 -27.21 -9.85 -1.99
CA LEU A 4 -27.50 -10.20 -3.39
C LEU A 4 -27.61 -11.72 -3.58
N GLN A 5 -26.92 -12.51 -2.76
CA GLN A 5 -27.03 -13.98 -2.76
C GLN A 5 -28.41 -14.46 -2.32
N ASP A 6 -29.06 -13.71 -1.42
CA ASP A 6 -30.40 -14.02 -0.91
C ASP A 6 -31.53 -13.63 -1.88
N SER A 7 -31.23 -12.97 -3.01
CA SER A 7 -32.22 -12.62 -4.02
C SER A 7 -32.55 -13.81 -4.91
N GLN A 8 -33.82 -14.21 -4.96
CA GLN A 8 -34.30 -15.25 -5.88
C GLN A 8 -34.39 -14.79 -7.35
N GLU A 9 -34.23 -13.49 -7.62
CA GLU A 9 -34.38 -12.89 -8.95
C GLU A 9 -33.05 -12.64 -9.66
N ILE A 10 -31.91 -12.76 -8.95
CA ILE A 10 -30.59 -12.41 -9.48
C ILE A 10 -29.64 -13.60 -9.34
N ALA A 11 -29.11 -14.07 -10.46
CA ALA A 11 -28.02 -15.04 -10.46
C ALA A 11 -26.68 -14.31 -10.36
N LEU A 12 -25.87 -14.68 -9.36
CA LEU A 12 -24.50 -14.18 -9.23
C LEU A 12 -23.54 -15.08 -10.02
N ALA A 13 -22.73 -14.47 -10.89
CA ALA A 13 -21.63 -15.13 -11.56
C ALA A 13 -20.31 -14.64 -10.94
N ASN A 14 -19.52 -15.58 -10.42
CA ASN A 14 -18.21 -15.31 -9.82
C ASN A 14 -17.11 -15.90 -10.69
N GLY A 15 -15.99 -15.21 -10.80
CA GLY A 15 -14.81 -15.67 -11.54
C GLY A 15 -13.59 -14.83 -11.18
N SER A 16 -12.39 -15.31 -11.54
CA SER A 16 -11.15 -14.60 -11.26
C SER A 16 -11.08 -13.32 -12.11
N ASP A 17 -11.06 -12.18 -11.43
CA ASP A 17 -10.65 -10.92 -12.03
C ASP A 17 -9.12 -10.79 -11.93
N PHE A 18 -8.50 -10.25 -12.97
CA PHE A 18 -7.06 -10.01 -13.03
C PHE A 18 -6.69 -8.55 -12.76
N PHE A 19 -7.69 -7.71 -12.45
CA PHE A 19 -7.44 -6.38 -11.92
C PHE A 19 -6.77 -6.44 -10.55
N ASN A 20 -5.77 -5.59 -10.35
CA ASN A 20 -4.96 -5.55 -9.13
C ASN A 20 -4.86 -4.13 -8.57
N TYR A 21 -4.85 -4.04 -7.24
CA TYR A 21 -4.46 -2.84 -6.52
C TYR A 21 -3.00 -2.96 -6.09
N VAL A 22 -2.20 -1.94 -6.38
CA VAL A 22 -0.77 -1.91 -6.06
C VAL A 22 -0.43 -0.58 -5.39
N PHE A 23 0.29 -0.67 -4.27
CA PHE A 23 0.82 0.48 -3.56
C PHE A 23 2.19 0.86 -4.14
N TYR A 24 2.23 1.92 -4.94
CA TYR A 24 3.46 2.38 -5.59
C TYR A 24 4.23 3.37 -4.71
N MET A 25 5.56 3.24 -4.71
CA MET A 25 6.48 4.16 -4.06
C MET A 25 7.38 4.83 -5.10
N ASN A 26 7.65 6.13 -4.93
CA ASN A 26 8.51 6.88 -5.84
C ASN A 26 9.99 6.61 -5.54
N GLY A 27 10.53 5.53 -6.11
CA GLY A 27 11.93 5.11 -5.92
C GLY A 27 13.00 6.06 -6.46
N SER A 28 12.62 7.20 -7.04
CA SER A 28 13.56 8.26 -7.46
C SER A 28 13.70 9.38 -6.42
N ARG A 29 13.05 9.26 -5.26
CA ARG A 29 13.10 10.27 -4.18
C ARG A 29 13.50 9.63 -2.85
N PRO A 30 14.38 10.27 -2.07
CA PRO A 30 14.65 9.83 -0.72
C PRO A 30 13.40 9.88 0.18
N PRO A 31 13.27 8.95 1.14
CA PRO A 31 14.12 7.78 1.37
C PRO A 31 13.66 6.54 0.57
N PHE A 32 12.70 6.68 -0.34
CA PHE A 32 12.15 5.56 -1.11
C PHE A 32 13.08 5.04 -2.19
N ASP A 33 14.20 5.72 -2.47
CA ASP A 33 15.29 5.23 -3.30
C ASP A 33 16.04 4.05 -2.65
N LEU A 34 16.05 3.99 -1.31
CA LEU A 34 16.56 2.86 -0.55
C LEU A 34 15.64 1.64 -0.64
N VAL A 35 16.20 0.47 -0.95
CA VAL A 35 15.41 -0.77 -1.09
C VAL A 35 14.88 -1.25 0.25
N GLU A 36 15.64 -1.04 1.31
CA GLU A 36 15.32 -1.38 2.70
C GLU A 36 14.05 -0.66 3.16
N VAL A 37 13.89 0.61 2.78
CA VAL A 37 12.69 1.40 3.11
C VAL A 37 11.47 0.88 2.39
N ARG A 38 11.59 0.55 1.10
CA ARG A 38 10.48 -0.04 0.33
C ARG A 38 10.07 -1.42 0.86
N GLN A 39 11.05 -2.22 1.27
CA GLN A 39 10.81 -3.52 1.91
C GLN A 39 10.18 -3.38 3.29
N ALA A 40 10.60 -2.37 4.08
CA ALA A 40 10.00 -2.08 5.37
C ALA A 40 8.53 -1.70 5.22
N ILE A 41 8.21 -0.81 4.28
CA ILE A 41 6.83 -0.41 3.99
C ILE A 41 5.98 -1.59 3.55
N ALA A 42 6.51 -2.46 2.67
CA ALA A 42 5.79 -3.68 2.30
C ALA A 42 5.50 -4.55 3.52
N LYS A 43 6.50 -4.78 4.40
CA LYS A 43 6.33 -5.57 5.62
C LYS A 43 5.39 -4.94 6.65
N ALA A 44 5.28 -3.61 6.67
CA ALA A 44 4.36 -2.89 7.55
C ALA A 44 2.90 -3.03 7.11
N ILE A 45 2.59 -3.33 5.84
CA ILE A 45 1.20 -3.38 5.36
C ILE A 45 0.62 -4.79 5.54
N ASP A 46 -0.53 -4.89 6.20
CA ASP A 46 -1.27 -6.15 6.34
C ASP A 46 -2.25 -6.34 5.16
N THR A 47 -1.77 -6.99 4.10
CA THR A 47 -2.57 -7.29 2.91
C THR A 47 -3.73 -8.24 3.20
N ARG A 48 -3.61 -9.10 4.21
CA ARG A 48 -4.68 -10.01 4.61
C ARG A 48 -5.84 -9.23 5.20
N SER A 49 -5.55 -8.31 6.12
CA SER A 49 -6.55 -7.41 6.69
C SER A 49 -7.22 -6.53 5.62
N LEU A 50 -6.50 -6.09 4.58
CA LEU A 50 -7.11 -5.37 3.46
C LEU A 50 -8.15 -6.24 2.74
N VAL A 51 -7.81 -7.50 2.42
CA VAL A 51 -8.75 -8.45 1.78
C VAL A 51 -9.98 -8.66 2.66
N ASP A 52 -9.79 -8.93 3.95
CA ASP A 52 -10.88 -9.28 4.85
C ASP A 52 -11.79 -8.06 5.16
N ILE A 53 -11.22 -6.86 5.34
CA ILE A 53 -11.96 -5.67 5.78
C ILE A 53 -12.48 -4.82 4.61
N VAL A 54 -11.64 -4.58 3.60
CA VAL A 54 -11.96 -3.65 2.49
C VAL A 54 -12.65 -4.39 1.37
N PHE A 55 -12.16 -5.59 1.01
CA PHE A 55 -12.76 -6.44 -0.02
C PHE A 55 -13.82 -7.40 0.53
N LEU A 56 -14.11 -7.37 1.83
CA LEU A 56 -15.10 -8.23 2.49
C LEU A 56 -14.83 -9.72 2.26
N GLY A 57 -13.55 -10.11 2.17
CA GLY A 57 -13.12 -11.48 1.87
C GLY A 57 -13.15 -11.85 0.38
N GLU A 58 -13.63 -10.96 -0.50
CA GLU A 58 -13.78 -11.19 -1.93
C GLU A 58 -12.54 -10.70 -2.71
N GLY A 59 -11.39 -11.29 -2.39
CA GLY A 59 -10.12 -10.95 -3.02
C GLY A 59 -9.03 -11.98 -2.72
N VAL A 60 -7.92 -11.88 -3.44
CA VAL A 60 -6.75 -12.75 -3.23
C VAL A 60 -5.55 -11.87 -2.94
N GLU A 61 -4.78 -12.24 -1.92
CA GLU A 61 -3.51 -11.57 -1.65
C GLU A 61 -2.56 -11.76 -2.83
N LEU A 62 -2.03 -10.65 -3.34
CA LEU A 62 -1.08 -10.69 -4.42
C LEU A 62 0.31 -11.06 -3.88
N PRO A 63 1.06 -11.92 -4.59
CA PRO A 63 2.47 -12.10 -4.31
C PRO A 63 3.25 -10.82 -4.57
N LEU A 64 4.51 -10.78 -4.12
CA LEU A 64 5.42 -9.66 -4.36
C LEU A 64 5.70 -9.39 -5.85
N SER A 65 5.32 -10.30 -6.76
CA SER A 65 5.39 -10.08 -8.20
C SER A 65 4.24 -9.24 -8.76
N TRP A 66 3.22 -8.93 -7.94
CA TRP A 66 2.02 -8.15 -8.27
C TRP A 66 1.09 -8.77 -9.32
N TYR A 67 1.37 -9.99 -9.75
CA TYR A 67 0.56 -10.72 -10.70
C TYR A 67 -0.35 -11.72 -9.98
N HIS A 68 -1.55 -11.94 -10.54
CA HIS A 68 -2.48 -12.93 -10.01
C HIS A 68 -1.80 -14.30 -9.89
N PRO A 69 -1.91 -15.01 -8.75
CA PRO A 69 -1.15 -16.23 -8.49
C PRO A 69 -1.48 -17.39 -9.45
N ASP A 70 -2.67 -17.39 -10.06
CA ASP A 70 -3.06 -18.38 -11.07
C ASP A 70 -2.36 -18.20 -12.43
N LEU A 71 -1.61 -17.11 -12.63
CA LEU A 71 -0.86 -16.92 -13.87
C LEU A 71 0.34 -17.88 -13.90
N PRO A 72 0.48 -18.73 -14.93
CA PRO A 72 1.44 -19.84 -14.94
C PRO A 72 2.92 -19.40 -14.95
N TRP A 73 3.17 -18.14 -15.28
CA TRP A 73 4.51 -17.53 -15.32
C TRP A 73 4.79 -16.60 -14.13
N ALA A 74 3.82 -16.39 -13.24
CA ALA A 74 3.97 -15.49 -12.10
C ALA A 74 4.82 -16.12 -11.00
N ALA A 75 5.77 -15.36 -10.46
CA ALA A 75 6.49 -15.76 -9.26
C ALA A 75 5.59 -15.57 -8.03
N ASN A 76 5.27 -16.67 -7.35
CA ASN A 76 4.36 -16.64 -6.20
C ASN A 76 5.12 -16.52 -4.87
N ILE A 77 5.89 -15.44 -4.72
CA ILE A 77 6.55 -15.12 -3.45
C ILE A 77 5.51 -14.40 -2.58
N PRO A 78 5.07 -14.99 -1.46
CA PRO A 78 3.98 -14.45 -0.67
C PRO A 78 4.37 -13.13 -0.01
N HIS A 79 3.38 -12.25 0.15
CA HIS A 79 3.49 -11.10 1.03
C HIS A 79 3.64 -11.56 2.49
N GLN A 80 4.38 -10.81 3.29
CA GLN A 80 4.57 -11.10 4.71
C GLN A 80 4.39 -9.84 5.53
N TYR A 81 3.28 -9.78 6.27
CA TYR A 81 3.08 -8.77 7.31
C TYR A 81 4.00 -9.07 8.50
N ASP A 82 4.93 -8.16 8.76
CA ASP A 82 6.00 -8.30 9.75
C ASP A 82 6.48 -6.91 10.21
N PRO A 83 5.71 -6.21 11.08
CA PRO A 83 6.06 -4.88 11.58
C PRO A 83 7.42 -4.84 12.29
N ASP A 84 7.77 -5.90 13.02
CA ASP A 84 9.07 -6.01 13.70
C ASP A 84 10.23 -6.06 12.70
N GLY A 85 10.07 -6.80 11.61
CA GLY A 85 11.01 -6.82 10.49
C GLY A 85 11.07 -5.48 9.76
N ALA A 86 9.94 -4.78 9.63
CA ALA A 86 9.89 -3.44 9.04
C ALA A 86 10.72 -2.45 9.87
N MET A 87 10.54 -2.41 11.19
CA MET A 87 11.31 -1.54 12.09
C MET A 87 12.82 -1.77 11.97
N LYS A 88 13.27 -3.03 11.91
CA LYS A 88 14.70 -3.37 11.74
C LYS A 88 15.26 -2.85 10.41
N LEU A 89 14.49 -2.93 9.33
CA LEU A 89 14.90 -2.40 8.02
C LEU A 89 14.97 -0.87 8.03
N LEU A 90 14.05 -0.19 8.73
CA LEU A 90 14.08 1.25 8.92
C LEU A 90 15.31 1.69 9.71
N ASP A 91 15.67 0.98 10.78
CA ASP A 91 16.91 1.22 11.53
C ASP A 91 18.15 1.08 10.64
N MET A 92 18.21 0.03 9.81
CA MET A 92 19.30 -0.18 8.85
C MET A 92 19.40 0.94 7.81
N ALA A 93 18.25 1.47 7.39
CA ALA A 93 18.15 2.61 6.48
C ALA A 93 18.41 3.97 7.18
N ARG A 94 18.71 3.97 8.48
CA ARG A 94 18.94 5.17 9.31
C ARG A 94 17.70 6.06 9.46
N LEU A 95 16.51 5.47 9.37
CA LEU A 95 15.27 6.10 9.81
C LEU A 95 15.07 5.75 11.28
N VAL A 96 15.32 6.69 12.17
CA VAL A 96 15.28 6.48 13.62
C VAL A 96 14.44 7.57 14.27
N ASP A 97 13.64 7.20 15.26
CA ASP A 97 12.96 8.16 16.13
C ASP A 97 14.00 8.67 17.15
N SER A 98 14.45 9.90 16.94
CA SER A 98 15.55 10.52 17.68
C SER A 98 15.09 11.44 18.80
N ASP A 99 13.82 11.85 18.81
CA ASP A 99 13.23 12.72 19.83
C ASP A 99 12.16 12.03 20.70
N GLY A 100 11.78 10.80 20.35
CA GLY A 100 10.87 9.94 21.11
C GLY A 100 9.40 10.26 20.89
N ASP A 101 9.04 10.95 19.79
CA ASP A 101 7.65 11.30 19.48
C ASP A 101 6.87 10.17 18.78
N GLY A 102 7.55 9.07 18.44
CA GLY A 102 6.99 7.90 17.76
C GLY A 102 7.13 7.95 16.24
N ILE A 103 7.52 9.08 15.66
CA ILE A 103 7.81 9.24 14.24
C ILE A 103 9.32 9.19 14.04
N ARG A 104 9.76 8.50 12.99
CA ARG A 104 11.17 8.38 12.65
C ARG A 104 11.62 9.57 11.83
N GLU A 105 12.85 10.02 12.04
CA GLU A 105 13.52 11.00 11.22
C GLU A 105 14.35 10.35 10.13
N PHE A 106 14.31 10.95 8.93
CA PHE A 106 15.30 10.72 7.88
C PHE A 106 16.13 11.98 7.69
N GLU A 107 17.45 11.86 7.81
CA GLU A 107 18.40 13.00 7.73
C GLU A 107 18.05 14.16 8.69
N GLY A 108 17.52 13.81 9.87
CA GLY A 108 17.15 14.77 10.92
C GLY A 108 15.87 15.55 10.64
N GLN A 109 15.02 15.08 9.72
CA GLN A 109 13.68 15.60 9.49
C GLN A 109 12.64 14.49 9.72
N PRO A 110 11.52 14.79 10.40
CA PRO A 110 10.48 13.79 10.64
C PRO A 110 9.92 13.28 9.32
N THR A 111 9.68 11.97 9.25
CA THR A 111 9.02 11.36 8.10
C THR A 111 7.59 11.91 7.98
N SER A 112 7.23 12.42 6.81
CA SER A 112 5.89 12.99 6.54
C SER A 112 5.59 12.86 5.07
N TYR A 113 4.94 11.76 4.68
CA TYR A 113 4.64 11.44 3.29
C TYR A 113 3.15 11.59 2.98
N GLU A 114 2.85 11.80 1.69
CA GLU A 114 1.48 11.77 1.20
C GLU A 114 1.22 10.45 0.48
N VAL A 115 0.16 9.76 0.90
CA VAL A 115 -0.40 8.61 0.20
C VAL A 115 -1.54 9.12 -0.68
N LEU A 116 -1.37 8.98 -1.99
CA LEU A 116 -2.37 9.43 -2.96
C LEU A 116 -3.40 8.33 -3.24
N CYS A 117 -4.65 8.73 -3.41
CA CYS A 117 -5.80 7.88 -3.74
C CYS A 117 -6.73 8.59 -4.73
N ASP A 118 -7.54 7.83 -5.45
CA ASP A 118 -8.68 8.38 -6.20
C ASP A 118 -9.86 8.63 -5.25
N VAL A 119 -10.33 9.88 -5.21
CA VAL A 119 -11.49 10.31 -4.42
C VAL A 119 -12.80 9.61 -4.82
N ASN A 120 -12.87 9.04 -6.02
CA ASN A 120 -14.02 8.27 -6.49
C ASN A 120 -13.88 6.76 -6.26
N ASN A 121 -12.78 6.31 -5.65
CA ASN A 121 -12.51 4.90 -5.41
C ASN A 121 -12.58 4.58 -3.91
N PRO A 122 -13.74 4.12 -3.38
CA PRO A 122 -13.91 3.85 -1.96
C PRO A 122 -12.99 2.74 -1.44
N VAL A 123 -12.54 1.83 -2.31
CA VAL A 123 -11.55 0.79 -1.96
C VAL A 123 -10.21 1.44 -1.65
N GLU A 124 -9.74 2.37 -2.48
CA GLU A 124 -8.48 3.09 -2.24
C GLU A 124 -8.57 3.99 -1.01
N ILE A 125 -9.67 4.72 -0.83
CA ILE A 125 -9.89 5.57 0.34
C ILE A 125 -9.75 4.73 1.62
N ARG A 126 -10.52 3.65 1.75
CA ARG A 126 -10.48 2.83 2.95
C ARG A 126 -9.15 2.09 3.13
N SER A 127 -8.53 1.63 2.04
CA SER A 127 -7.23 0.95 2.11
C SER A 127 -6.14 1.90 2.60
N THR A 128 -6.12 3.14 2.10
CA THR A 128 -5.09 4.13 2.46
C THR A 128 -5.23 4.62 3.89
N GLU A 129 -6.45 4.69 4.45
CA GLU A 129 -6.68 4.93 5.89
C GLU A 129 -6.00 3.86 6.76
N LEU A 130 -6.20 2.57 6.44
CA LEU A 130 -5.59 1.46 7.17
C LEU A 130 -4.07 1.45 7.02
N ILE A 131 -3.58 1.68 5.80
CA ILE A 131 -2.15 1.74 5.49
C ILE A 131 -1.47 2.84 6.31
N ILE A 132 -2.07 4.02 6.44
CA ILE A 132 -1.48 5.12 7.24
C ILE A 132 -1.32 4.69 8.70
N GLY A 133 -2.31 4.03 9.29
CA GLY A 133 -2.19 3.51 10.65
C GLY A 133 -1.04 2.50 10.80
N TRP A 134 -0.90 1.57 9.85
CA TRP A 134 0.21 0.62 9.90
C TRP A 134 1.59 1.24 9.65
N LEU A 135 1.65 2.31 8.85
CA LEU A 135 2.89 3.09 8.68
C LEU A 135 3.24 3.82 9.98
N GLU A 136 2.26 4.40 10.66
CA GLU A 136 2.43 5.03 11.98
C GLU A 136 2.91 4.01 13.02
N ASP A 137 2.39 2.79 13.04
CA ASP A 137 2.81 1.71 13.95
C ASP A 137 4.32 1.37 13.85
N VAL A 138 4.94 1.60 12.68
CA VAL A 138 6.38 1.41 12.47
C VAL A 138 7.17 2.72 12.50
N GLY A 139 6.52 3.83 12.82
CA GLY A 139 7.09 5.17 12.95
C GLY A 139 7.30 5.92 11.63
N ILE A 140 6.55 5.59 10.58
CA ILE A 140 6.54 6.35 9.33
C ILE A 140 5.34 7.30 9.34
N GLY A 141 5.62 8.60 9.42
CA GLY A 141 4.57 9.61 9.31
C GLY A 141 4.03 9.68 7.88
N ALA A 142 2.71 9.52 7.74
CA ALA A 142 2.01 9.60 6.47
C ALA A 142 0.63 10.24 6.61
N SER A 143 0.12 10.79 5.52
CA SER A 143 -1.22 11.39 5.44
C SER A 143 -1.92 10.99 4.16
N GLN A 144 -3.25 10.92 4.22
CA GLN A 144 -4.07 10.60 3.06
C GLN A 144 -4.32 11.86 2.23
N ASN A 145 -4.21 11.74 0.92
CA ASN A 145 -4.60 12.79 -0.01
C ASN A 145 -5.31 12.20 -1.23
N CYS A 146 -6.64 12.12 -1.15
CA CYS A 146 -7.45 11.64 -2.27
C CYS A 146 -7.82 12.79 -3.22
N LEU A 147 -7.57 12.57 -4.49
CA LEU A 147 -7.74 13.56 -5.56
C LEU A 147 -8.56 12.94 -6.70
N ASP A 148 -9.04 13.76 -7.64
CA ASP A 148 -9.56 13.19 -8.88
C ASP A 148 -8.44 12.39 -9.59
N ILE A 149 -8.83 11.34 -10.31
CA ILE A 149 -7.87 10.40 -10.93
C ILE A 149 -6.87 11.08 -11.88
N ASP A 150 -7.24 12.15 -12.58
CA ASP A 150 -6.36 12.83 -13.52
C ASP A 150 -5.31 13.67 -12.79
N THR A 151 -5.72 14.36 -11.73
CA THR A 151 -4.79 15.07 -10.83
C THR A 151 -3.87 14.08 -10.13
N CYS A 152 -4.40 12.97 -9.61
CA CYS A 152 -3.58 11.91 -8.99
C CYS A 152 -2.54 11.38 -9.97
N ARG A 153 -2.94 11.06 -11.20
CA ARG A 153 -2.04 10.57 -12.25
C ARG A 153 -0.96 11.60 -12.59
N HIS A 154 -1.31 12.88 -12.68
CA HIS A 154 -0.34 13.94 -12.96
C HIS A 154 0.72 14.06 -11.85
N ARG A 155 0.33 13.88 -10.58
CA ARG A 155 1.26 13.88 -9.44
C ARG A 155 2.18 12.66 -9.40
N CYS A 156 1.67 11.50 -9.80
CA CYS A 156 2.46 10.26 -9.87
C CYS A 156 3.44 10.22 -11.05
N GLN A 157 3.23 11.04 -12.08
CA GLN A 157 4.15 11.11 -13.21
C GLN A 157 5.49 11.71 -12.77
N PRO A 158 6.62 11.11 -13.17
CA PRO A 158 7.91 11.77 -13.07
C PRO A 158 7.80 13.11 -13.82
N LYS A 159 8.18 14.22 -13.18
CA LYS A 159 8.40 15.47 -13.92
C LYS A 159 9.50 15.17 -14.92
N LEU A 160 9.14 14.95 -16.18
CA LEU A 160 10.11 14.93 -17.27
C LEU A 160 10.82 16.28 -17.22
N SER A 161 12.07 16.28 -16.74
CA SER A 161 12.91 17.47 -16.78
C SER A 161 12.98 17.91 -18.23
N GLY A 162 12.50 19.11 -18.51
CA GLY A 162 12.43 19.68 -19.85
C GLY A 162 13.76 19.56 -20.59
N HIS A 163 13.65 19.29 -21.90
CA HIS A 163 14.71 19.57 -22.86
C HIS A 163 14.86 21.08 -23.05
#